data_AF-A0AAU7CH12-F1
#
_entry.id   AF-A0AAU7CH12-F1
#
_cell.length_a   1.000
_cell.length_b   1.000
_cell.length_c   1.000
_cell.angle_alpha   90.00
_cell.angle_beta   90.00
_cell.angle_gamma   90.00
#
_symmetry.space_group_name_H-M   'P 1'
#
loop_
_entity.id
_entity.type
_entity.pdbx_description
1 polymer ?
#
loop_
_entity_poly.entity_id
_entity_poly.type
_entity_poly.pdbx_seq_one_letter_code
_entity_poly.pdbx_strand_id
1 'polypeptide(L)' 'MATDESRIIVAVGATAHTVCVHHHDFPEIRSEGQNPEDAATHLANQLTRALDSALTQWRREAMSQAIADVHAFVVAKGS' A
#
# COMPACT_ATOMS: atom_id res chain seq x y z
N MET A 1 1.64 -0.51 18.09
CA MET A 1 2.17 -1.08 16.83
C MET A 1 2.56 0.12 15.99
N ALA A 2 3.86 0.35 15.80
CA ALA A 2 4.35 1.52 15.07
C ALA A 2 4.12 1.31 13.58
N THR A 3 3.47 2.26 12.92
CA THR A 3 3.37 2.28 11.46
C THR A 3 4.74 2.57 10.87
N ASP A 4 5.18 1.78 9.90
CA ASP A 4 6.52 1.89 9.31
C ASP A 4 6.44 2.14 7.81
N GLU A 5 6.74 3.38 7.40
CA GLU A 5 6.71 3.80 5.99
C GLU A 5 7.77 3.08 5.15
N SER A 6 8.84 2.55 5.76
CA SER A 6 9.91 1.81 5.06
C SER A 6 9.42 0.48 4.48
N ARG A 7 8.24 0.01 4.92
CA ARG A 7 7.56 -1.16 4.35
C ARG A 7 6.89 -0.87 3.02
N ILE A 8 6.77 0.40 2.64
CA ILE A 8 6.21 0.80 1.36
C ILE A 8 7.32 0.87 0.33
N ILE A 9 7.29 -0.06 -0.63
CA ILE A 9 8.29 -0.14 -1.68
C ILE A 9 7.75 0.59 -2.90
N VAL A 10 8.50 1.61 -3.32
CA VAL A 10 8.22 2.41 -4.51
C VAL A 10 9.15 1.94 -5.62
N ALA A 11 8.57 1.55 -6.75
CA ALA A 11 9.26 1.05 -7.93
C ALA A 11 8.78 1.79 -9.19
N VAL A 12 9.50 1.63 -10.29
CA VAL A 12 9.06 2.12 -11.61
C VAL A 12 7.87 1.27 -12.07
N GLY A 13 6.81 1.92 -12.53
CA GLY A 13 5.63 1.25 -13.05
C GLY A 13 5.87 0.52 -14.36
N ALA A 14 4.93 -0.35 -14.74
CA ALA A 14 4.99 -1.06 -16.01
C ALA A 14 4.76 -0.10 -17.20
N THR A 15 4.07 1.01 -16.95
CA THR A 15 3.83 2.07 -17.92
C THR A 15 4.90 3.17 -17.82
N ALA A 16 5.25 3.77 -18.96
CA ALA A 16 6.16 4.91 -18.95
C ALA A 16 5.58 6.06 -18.09
N HIS A 17 6.41 6.60 -17.21
CA HIS A 17 6.07 7.68 -16.28
C HIS A 17 5.07 7.32 -15.16
N THR A 18 4.81 6.04 -14.91
CA THR A 18 4.05 5.63 -13.72
C THR A 18 4.98 5.11 -12.63
N VAL A 19 4.50 5.20 -11.41
CA VAL A 19 5.14 4.68 -10.21
C VAL A 19 4.30 3.50 -9.71
N CYS A 20 4.94 2.37 -9.44
CA CYS A 20 4.31 1.22 -8.81
C CYS A 20 4.68 1.19 -7.33
N VAL A 21 3.68 1.08 -6.47
CA VAL A 21 3.84 1.01 -5.02
C VAL A 21 3.23 -0.30 -4.53
N HIS A 22 3.97 -1.00 -3.68
CA HIS A 22 3.50 -2.21 -3.01
C HIS A 22 3.97 -2.26 -1.56
N HIS A 23 3.27 -3.05 -0.75
CA HIS A 23 3.68 -3.29 0.63
C HIS A 23 4.68 -4.45 0.68
N HIS A 24 5.73 -4.35 1.50
CA HIS A 24 6.79 -5.37 1.62
C HIS A 24 6.22 -6.76 1.99
N ASP A 25 5.23 -6.79 2.88
CA ASP A 25 4.56 -8.03 3.30
C ASP A 25 3.58 -8.58 2.24
N PHE A 26 3.11 -7.71 1.35
CA PHE A 26 2.13 -8.05 0.30
C PHE A 26 2.61 -7.61 -1.08
N PRO A 27 3.71 -8.18 -1.61
CA PRO A 27 4.20 -7.82 -2.94
C PRO A 27 3.22 -8.20 -4.06
N GLU A 28 2.27 -9.10 -3.77
CA GLU A 28 1.17 -9.47 -4.66
C GLU A 28 0.14 -8.34 -4.83
N ILE A 29 -0.01 -7.47 -3.82
CA ILE A 29 -0.93 -6.33 -3.84
C ILE A 29 -0.10 -5.09 -4.16
N ARG A 30 -0.21 -4.65 -5.42
CA ARG A 30 0.54 -3.53 -5.94
C ARG A 30 -0.36 -2.62 -6.75
N SER A 31 -0.11 -1.33 -6.65
CA SER A 31 -0.86 -0.31 -7.36
C SER A 31 0.06 0.60 -8.14
N GLU A 32 -0.45 1.11 -9.25
CA GLU A 32 0.26 2.07 -10.09
C GLU A 32 -0.45 3.41 -10.02
N GLY A 33 0.32 4.49 -10.17
CA GLY A 33 -0.18 5.86 -10.20
C GLY A 33 0.81 6.78 -10.89
N GLN A 34 0.39 8.01 -11.17
CA GLN A 34 1.28 9.01 -11.79
C GLN A 34 2.36 9.50 -10.83
N ASN A 35 2.09 9.41 -9.53
CA ASN A 35 2.96 9.83 -8.44
C ASN A 35 2.90 8.80 -7.30
N PRO A 36 3.92 8.73 -6.43
CA PRO A 36 3.94 7.78 -5.32
C PRO A 36 2.74 7.92 -4.37
N GLU A 37 2.21 9.12 -4.17
CA GLU A 37 1.02 9.38 -3.32
C GLU A 37 -0.26 8.81 -3.95
N ASP A 38 -0.43 9.02 -5.26
CA ASP A 38 -1.56 8.50 -6.03
C ASP A 38 -1.51 6.96 -6.03
N ALA A 39 -0.35 6.39 -6.36
CA ALA A 39 -0.11 4.95 -6.32
C ALA A 39 -0.33 4.35 -4.92
N ALA A 40 0.08 5.05 -3.85
CA ALA A 40 -0.17 4.63 -2.48
C ALA A 40 -1.65 4.70 -2.10
N THR A 41 -2.38 5.72 -2.57
CA THR A 41 -3.85 5.79 -2.39
C THR A 41 -4.55 4.63 -3.08
N HIS A 42 -4.14 4.30 -4.30
CA HIS A 42 -4.61 3.11 -5.01
C HIS A 42 -4.26 1.82 -4.25
N LEU A 43 -3.07 1.73 -3.65
CA LEU A 43 -2.65 0.56 -2.85
C LEU A 43 -3.53 0.38 -1.61
N ALA A 44 -3.84 1.45 -0.88
CA ALA A 44 -4.74 1.38 0.28
C ALA A 44 -6.14 0.85 -0.12
N ASN A 45 -6.65 1.29 -1.28
CA ASN A 45 -7.92 0.81 -1.80
C ASN A 45 -7.87 -0.69 -2.16
N GLN A 46 -6.79 -1.16 -2.76
CA GLN A 46 -6.62 -2.59 -3.06
C GLN A 46 -6.51 -3.43 -1.78
N LEU A 47 -5.73 -2.98 -0.80
CA LEU A 47 -5.61 -3.65 0.50
C LEU A 47 -6.95 -3.71 1.23
N THR A 48 -7.76 -2.65 1.15
CA THR A 48 -9.11 -2.61 1.73
C THR A 48 -10.05 -3.62 1.08
N ARG A 49 -9.97 -3.77 -0.25
CA ARG A 49 -10.74 -4.81 -0.97
C ARG A 49 -10.29 -6.22 -0.57
N ALA A 50 -8.98 -6.42 -0.44
CA ALA A 50 -8.43 -7.69 0.02
C ALA A 50 -8.87 -8.01 1.47
N LEU A 51 -8.92 -7.00 2.33
CA LEU A 51 -9.38 -7.09 3.71
C LEU A 51 -10.83 -7.58 3.81
N ASP A 52 -11.72 -7.07 2.96
CA ASP A 52 -13.13 -7.49 2.91
C ASP A 52 -13.25 -8.99 2.59
N SER A 53 -12.42 -9.49 1.68
CA SER A 53 -12.36 -10.91 1.29
C SER A 53 -11.59 -11.82 2.26
N ALA A 54 -10.91 -11.26 3.27
CA ALA A 54 -10.07 -12.04 4.17
C ALA A 54 -10.92 -12.88 5.13
N LEU A 55 -10.77 -14.21 5.04
CA LEU A 55 -11.52 -15.20 5.83
C LEU A 55 -10.92 -15.47 7.21
N THR A 56 -9.67 -15.07 7.46
CA THR A 56 -8.95 -15.34 8.70
C THR A 56 -8.62 -14.06 9.46
N GLN A 57 -8.73 -14.11 10.79
CA GLN A 57 -8.50 -12.95 11.66
C GLN A 57 -7.08 -12.40 11.54
N TRP A 58 -6.06 -13.28 11.55
CA TRP A 58 -4.66 -12.89 11.40
C TRP A 58 -4.39 -12.14 10.08
N ARG A 59 -5.08 -12.51 8.99
CA ARG A 59 -4.94 -11.86 7.68
C ARG A 59 -5.62 -10.49 7.67
N ARG A 60 -6.76 -10.36 8.35
CA ARG A 60 -7.42 -9.06 8.55
C ARG A 60 -6.55 -8.10 9.34
N GLU A 61 -5.91 -8.57 10.41
CA GLU A 61 -5.01 -7.75 11.22
C GLU A 61 -3.78 -7.31 10.41
N ALA A 62 -3.15 -8.22 9.67
CA ALA A 62 -2.02 -7.90 8.80
C ALA A 62 -2.40 -6.87 7.71
N MET A 63 -3.55 -7.03 7.06
CA MET A 63 -4.05 -6.08 6.05
C MET A 63 -4.41 -4.74 6.66
N SER A 64 -5.03 -4.71 7.85
CA SER A 64 -5.36 -3.47 8.56
C SER A 64 -4.08 -2.70 8.91
N GLN A 65 -3.03 -3.40 9.34
CA GLN A 65 -1.73 -2.79 9.60
C GLN A 65 -1.09 -2.27 8.32
N ALA A 66 -1.11 -3.03 7.23
CA ALA A 66 -0.58 -2.58 5.94
C ALA A 66 -1.30 -1.33 5.41
N ILE A 67 -2.63 -1.25 5.59
CA ILE A 67 -3.41 -0.04 5.25
C ILE A 67 -2.93 1.16 6.08
N ALA A 68 -2.73 0.97 7.39
CA ALA A 68 -2.22 2.03 8.26
C ALA A 68 -0.80 2.49 7.86
N ASP A 69 0.09 1.56 7.49
CA ASP A 69 1.44 1.83 6.99
C ASP A 69 1.40 2.67 5.71
N VAL A 70 0.50 2.33 4.76
CA VAL A 70 0.29 3.10 3.52
C VAL A 70 -0.24 4.50 3.80
N HIS A 71 -1.20 4.65 4.72
CA HIS A 71 -1.72 5.96 5.10
C HIS A 71 -0.65 6.84 5.75
N ALA A 72 0.20 6.28 6.61
CA ALA A 72 1.32 7.00 7.21
C ALA A 72 2.30 7.50 6.14
N PHE A 73 2.61 6.66 5.14
CA PHE A 73 3.44 7.05 4.00
C PHE A 73 2.84 8.21 3.18
N VAL A 74 1.53 8.17 2.90
CA VAL A 74 0.84 9.26 2.17
C VAL A 74 0.90 10.57 2.94
N VAL A 75 0.63 10.54 4.24
CA VAL A 75 0.70 11.74 5.10
C VAL A 75 2.12 12.30 5.17
N ALA A 76 3.13 11.43 5.25
CA ALA A 76 4.54 11.83 5.29
C ALA A 76 5.02 12.44 3.96
N LYS A 77 4.49 11.99 2.81
CA LYS A 77 4.85 12.52 1.47
C LYS A 77 4.08 13.76 1.05
N GLY A 78 2.88 13.98 1.58
CA GLY A 78 2.07 15.17 1.33
C GLY A 78 2.40 16.38 2.22
N SER A 79 3.46 16.31 3.04
CA SER A 79 3.94 17.38 3.94
C SER A 79 5.08 18.20 3.35
#